data_AF-A0A1S2VJV9-F1
#
_entry.id   AF-A0A1S2VJV9-F1
#
_cell.length_a   1.000
_cell.length_b   1.000
_cell.length_c   1.000
_cell.angle_alpha   90.00
_cell.angle_beta   90.00
_cell.angle_gamma   90.00
#
_symmetry.space_group_name_H-M   'P 1'
#
loop_
_entity.id
_entity.type
_entity.pdbx_description
1 polymer ?
#
loop_
_entity_poly.entity_id
_entity_poly.type
_entity_poly.pdbx_seq_one_letter_code
_entity_poly.pdbx_strand_id
1 'polypeptide(L)' 'MLRGYVQQIAPTPDRRQYRATVSLPDGLLTTHTAGKPLRFRPELTGTADIITDNRRLLEQAFTGLRGLLRDKASF' A
#
# COMPACT_ATOMS: atom_id res chain seq x y z
N MET A 1 -3.49 -13.20 8.93
CA MET A 1 -3.36 -11.99 8.09
C MET A 1 -4.70 -11.26 8.09
N LEU A 2 -4.73 -9.98 7.75
CA LEU A 2 -5.95 -9.18 7.70
C LEU A 2 -6.12 -8.64 6.27
N ARG A 3 -7.32 -8.74 5.70
CA ARG A 3 -7.60 -8.23 4.35
C ARG A 3 -8.31 -6.90 4.44
N GLY A 4 -7.97 -6.00 3.52
CA GLY A 4 -8.56 -4.68 3.43
C GLY A 4 -8.45 -4.09 2.04
N TYR A 5 -9.30 -3.10 1.77
CA TYR A 5 -9.35 -2.39 0.49
C TYR A 5 -9.13 -0.90 0.72
N VAL A 6 -8.26 -0.29 -0.09
CA VAL A 6 -8.04 1.16 -0.08
C VAL A 6 -9.32 1.85 -0.53
N GLN A 7 -9.92 2.68 0.33
CA GLN A 7 -11.09 3.49 -0.02
C GLN A 7 -10.70 4.85 -0.58
N GLN A 8 -9.70 5.48 0.03
CA GLN A 8 -9.30 6.83 -0.35
C GLN A 8 -7.82 7.03 -0.09
N ILE A 9 -7.17 7.79 -0.96
CA ILE A 9 -5.81 8.29 -0.77
C ILE A 9 -5.90 9.80 -0.66
N ALA A 10 -5.27 10.38 0.37
CA ALA A 10 -5.22 11.82 0.53
C ALA A 10 -4.50 12.45 -0.68
N PRO A 11 -5.04 13.52 -1.29
CA PRO A 11 -4.45 14.11 -2.49
C PRO A 11 -3.12 14.83 -2.19
N THR A 12 -2.91 15.25 -0.95
CA THR A 12 -1.72 15.96 -0.53
C THR A 12 -0.79 15.01 0.24
N PRO A 13 0.51 14.94 -0.12
CA PRO A 13 1.48 14.15 0.63
C PRO A 13 1.81 14.83 1.95
N ASP A 14 2.02 14.03 2.98
CA ASP A 14 2.55 14.45 4.28
C ASP A 14 3.99 13.93 4.40
N ARG A 15 4.98 14.82 4.47
CA ARG A 15 6.41 14.48 4.64
C ARG A 15 6.91 13.37 3.69
N ARG A 16 6.51 13.43 2.41
CA ARG A 16 6.81 12.45 1.34
C ARG A 16 6.08 11.10 1.43
N GLN A 17 5.05 11.00 2.26
CA GLN A 17 4.19 9.82 2.36
C GLN A 17 2.76 10.20 2.04
N TYR A 18 2.03 9.31 1.36
CA TYR A 18 0.60 9.47 1.14
C TYR A 18 -0.17 8.73 2.23
N ARG A 19 -1.19 9.40 2.77
CA ARG A 19 -2.09 8.79 3.73
C ARG A 19 -3.21 8.07 2.98
N ALA A 20 -3.34 6.76 3.19
CA ALA A 20 -4.42 5.97 2.64
C ALA A 20 -5.39 5.56 3.75
N THR A 21 -6.68 5.70 3.47
CA THR A 21 -7.76 5.14 4.31
C THR A 21 -8.11 3.77 3.77
N VAL A 22 -7.98 2.76 4.62
CA VAL A 22 -8.24 1.35 4.28
C VAL A 22 -9.48 0.89 5.01
N SER A 23 -10.38 0.24 4.28
CA SER A 23 -11.53 -0.46 4.85
C SER A 23 -11.19 -1.91 5.14
N LEU A 24 -11.65 -2.39 6.28
CA LEU A 24 -11.46 -3.76 6.75
C LEU A 24 -12.86 -4.40 6.84
N PRO A 25 -13.43 -4.87 5.70
CA PRO A 25 -14.82 -5.32 5.64
C PRO A 25 -15.07 -6.56 6.49
N ASP A 26 -14.06 -7.41 6.65
CA ASP A 26 -14.10 -8.61 7.49
C ASP A 26 -13.84 -8.27 8.98
N GLY A 27 -13.88 -6.99 9.35
CA GLY A 27 -13.53 -6.49 10.68
C GLY A 27 -12.05 -6.69 10.98
N LEU A 28 -11.72 -6.80 12.26
CA LEU A 28 -10.36 -7.06 12.76
C LEU A 28 -10.14 -8.55 13.02
N LEU A 29 -10.64 -9.41 12.13
CA LEU A 29 -10.56 -10.86 12.27
C LEU A 29 -9.29 -11.39 11.59
N THR A 30 -8.45 -12.08 12.36
CA THR A 30 -7.24 -12.69 11.80
C THR A 30 -7.60 -13.96 11.01
N THR A 31 -7.16 -14.04 9.76
CA THR A 31 -7.46 -15.20 8.89
C THR A 31 -6.73 -16.49 9.27
N HIS A 32 -5.67 -16.41 10.07
CA HIS A 32 -4.73 -17.54 10.24
C HIS A 32 -4.88 -18.33 11.54
N THR A 33 -5.69 -17.90 12.51
CA THR A 33 -5.91 -18.65 13.75
C THR A 33 -7.26 -18.30 14.37
N ALA A 34 -8.29 -19.10 14.05
CA ALA A 34 -9.53 -19.23 14.82
C ALA A 34 -10.22 -17.90 15.24
N GLY A 35 -10.40 -16.96 14.32
CA GLY A 35 -11.31 -15.82 14.51
C GLY A 35 -11.03 -14.93 15.72
N LYS A 36 -9.78 -14.89 16.22
CA LYS A 36 -9.46 -14.02 17.35
C LYS A 36 -9.71 -12.55 16.96
N PRO A 37 -10.59 -11.83 17.68
CA PRO A 37 -10.84 -10.43 17.41
C PRO A 37 -9.60 -9.64 17.80
N LEU A 38 -8.95 -8.99 16.84
CA LEU A 38 -7.91 -8.02 17.12
C LEU A 38 -8.62 -6.78 17.70
N ARG A 39 -8.37 -6.50 18.99
CA ARG A 39 -8.97 -5.34 19.64
C ARG A 39 -8.39 -4.07 19.04
N PHE A 40 -9.26 -3.23 18.49
CA PHE A 40 -8.86 -1.91 18.03
C PHE A 40 -8.29 -1.12 19.21
N ARG A 41 -7.04 -0.70 19.09
CA ARG A 41 -6.41 0.26 19.98
C ARG A 41 -6.07 1.47 19.11
N PRO A 42 -6.31 2.70 19.59
CA PRO A 42 -5.77 3.88 18.93
C PRO A 42 -4.27 3.68 18.67
N GLU A 43 -3.78 4.16 17.52
CA GLU A 43 -2.36 4.13 17.15
C GLU A 43 -1.76 2.72 16.93
N LEU A 44 -2.58 1.72 16.61
CA LEU A 44 -2.05 0.43 16.17
C LEU A 44 -1.16 0.59 14.93
N THR A 45 0.09 0.16 15.06
CA THR A 45 1.05 0.06 13.97
C THR A 45 1.05 -1.36 13.40
N GLY A 46 1.35 -1.48 12.12
CA GLY A 46 1.43 -2.76 11.44
C GLY A 46 2.13 -2.63 10.11
N THR A 47 2.58 -3.77 9.59
CA THR A 47 3.10 -3.89 8.23
C THR A 47 2.01 -4.49 7.36
N ALA A 48 1.82 -3.93 6.17
CA ALA A 48 0.86 -4.42 5.20
C ALA A 48 1.54 -4.62 3.85
N ASP A 49 1.20 -5.71 3.18
CA ASP A 49 1.61 -5.96 1.81
C ASP A 49 0.56 -5.41 0.85
N ILE A 50 1.00 -4.55 -0.06
CA ILE A 50 0.14 -3.96 -1.08
C ILE A 50 0.08 -4.92 -2.26
N ILE A 51 -1.08 -5.52 -2.48
CA ILE A 51 -1.35 -6.36 -3.65
C ILE A 51 -2.11 -5.49 -4.67
N THR A 52 -1.46 -5.18 -5.80
CA THR A 52 -2.08 -4.42 -6.90
C THR A 52 -2.22 -5.33 -8.12
N ASP A 53 -3.44 -5.48 -8.63
CA ASP A 53 -3.70 -6.31 -9.82
C ASP A 53 -3.14 -5.68 -11.11
N ASN A 54 -2.96 -4.36 -11.12
CA ASN A 54 -2.67 -3.60 -12.34
C ASN A 54 -1.15 -3.48 -12.59
N ARG A 55 -0.54 -4.61 -12.97
CA ARG A 55 0.89 -4.70 -13.34
C ARG A 55 1.30 -3.67 -14.41
N ARG A 56 0.40 -3.37 -15.35
CA ARG A 56 0.66 -2.46 -16.48
C ARG A 56 1.00 -1.03 -16.06
N LEU A 57 0.36 -0.50 -15.00
CA LEU A 57 0.64 0.86 -14.50
C LEU A 57 2.01 0.93 -13.82
N LEU A 58 2.34 -0.08 -13.00
CA LEU A 58 3.66 -0.19 -12.38
C LEU A 58 4.74 -0.33 -13.47
N GLU A 59 4.55 -1.21 -14.44
CA GLU A 59 5.45 -1.40 -15.58
C GLU A 59 5.71 -0.10 -16.35
N GLN A 60 4.67 0.70 -16.61
CA GLN A 60 4.79 1.99 -17.28
C GLN A 60 5.56 3.02 -16.42
N ALA A 61 5.28 3.08 -15.12
CA ALA A 61 5.99 3.96 -14.19
C ALA A 61 7.48 3.60 -14.09
N PHE A 62 7.82 2.31 -14.00
CA PHE A 62 9.20 1.83 -14.00
C PHE A 62 9.93 2.08 -15.33
N THR A 63 9.22 2.03 -16.45
CA THR A 63 9.80 2.33 -17.77
C THR A 63 10.20 3.80 -17.89
N GLY A 64 9.37 4.73 -17.42
CA GLY A 64 9.70 6.16 -17.39
C GLY A 64 10.90 6.47 -16.48
N LEU A 65 11.01 5.80 -15.33
CA LEU A 65 12.13 5.95 -14.40
C LEU A 65 13.45 5.41 -14.98
N ARG A 66 13.41 4.33 -15.79
CA ARG A 66 14.60 3.81 -16.49
C ARG A 66 15.16 4.78 -17.53
N GLY A 67 14.31 5.58 -18.17
CA GLY A 67 14.74 6.58 -19.16
C GLY A 67 15.68 7.63 -18.56
N LEU A 68 15.40 8.08 -17.33
CA LEU A 68 16.20 9.10 -16.62
C LEU A 68 17.54 8.56 -16.11
N LEU A 69 17.66 7.24 -15.89
CA LEU A 69 18.90 6.60 -15.44
C LEU A 69 19.91 6.40 -16.58
N ARG A 70 19.49 6.49 -17.85
CA ARG A 70 20.36 6.26 -19.02
C ARG A 70 21.09 7.52 -19.51
N ASP A 71 20.74 8.69 -18.99
CA ASP A 71 21.30 9.98 -19.42
C ASP A 71 22.60 10.37 -18.69
N LYS A 72 23.11 9.52 -17.77
CA LYS A 72 24.39 9.73 -17.07
C LYS A 72 25.49 8.70 -17.39
N ALA A 73 25.33 7.92 -18.47
CA ALA A 73 26.33 6.95 -18.93
C ALA A 73 26.79 7.20 -20.38
N SER A 74 26.81 8.46 -20.81
CA SER A 74 27.44 8.87 -22.06
C SER A 74 28.24 10.15 -21.81
N PHE A 75 29.41 9.96 -21.20
CA PHE A 75 30.55 10.86 -21.29
C PHE A 75 31.78 9.99 -21.54
#